data_AF-A0A7W1R0G2-F1
#
_entry.id   AF-A0A7W1R0G2-F1
#
_cell.length_a   1.000
_cell.length_b   1.000
_cell.length_c   1.000
_cell.angle_alpha   90.00
_cell.angle_beta   90.00
_cell.angle_gamma   90.00
#
_symmetry.space_group_name_H-M   'P 1'
#
loop_
_entity.id
_entity.type
_entity.pdbx_description
1 polymer ?
#
loop_
_entity_poly.entity_id
_entity_poly.type
_entity_poly.pdbx_seq_one_letter_code
_entity_poly.pdbx_strand_id
1 'polypeptide(L)'
;MHRITAVFAAGTTVALLALPTLASAALPQKGVLLKGTLHAAGLTALTKPIDLKVAATGKTARFTWWCGSQKTISNRYAITVAIKPDGTFAGANNVGTLTVWTVKGRFLTATSARASLRLIAICDAKGGLANLKVS
;
A
#
# COMPACT_ATOMS: atom_id res chain seq x y z
N MET A 1 -29.71 -64.59 10.46
CA MET A 1 -28.78 -64.53 11.60
C MET A 1 -27.41 -64.16 11.08
N HIS A 2 -26.97 -62.95 11.45
CA HIS A 2 -25.63 -62.37 11.46
C HIS A 2 -24.44 -63.13 10.84
N ARG A 3 -23.72 -62.46 9.92
CA ARG A 3 -22.30 -62.10 10.13
C ARG A 3 -21.84 -61.02 9.15
N ILE A 4 -21.42 -59.91 9.75
CA ILE A 4 -20.80 -58.74 9.15
C ILE A 4 -19.31 -59.05 8.98
N THR A 5 -18.71 -58.67 7.85
CA THR A 5 -17.25 -58.57 7.76
C THR A 5 -16.92 -57.27 7.03
N ALA A 6 -16.71 -56.22 7.83
CA ALA A 6 -16.23 -54.92 7.37
C ALA A 6 -14.70 -55.01 7.20
N VAL A 7 -14.22 -54.79 5.97
CA VAL A 7 -12.80 -54.55 5.71
C VAL A 7 -12.56 -53.05 5.83
N PHE A 8 -11.96 -52.63 6.95
CA PHE A 8 -11.41 -51.29 7.10
C PHE A 8 -10.07 -51.22 6.37
N ALA A 9 -10.04 -50.54 5.24
CA ALA A 9 -8.78 -50.14 4.60
C ALA A 9 -8.23 -48.90 5.33
N ALA A 10 -7.08 -49.08 5.98
CA ALA A 10 -6.14 -48.01 6.32
C ALA A 10 -5.89 -47.15 5.05
N GLY A 11 -5.87 -45.83 5.08
CA GLY A 11 -5.21 -44.97 6.04
C GLY A 11 -4.02 -44.30 5.33
N THR A 12 -4.24 -43.13 4.73
CA THR A 12 -3.24 -42.07 4.53
C THR A 12 -3.97 -40.78 4.19
N THR A 13 -4.30 -39.99 5.21
CA THR A 13 -4.65 -38.58 5.04
C THR A 13 -3.36 -37.82 4.71
N VAL A 14 -3.16 -37.49 3.44
CA VAL A 14 -2.12 -36.54 3.04
C VAL A 14 -2.53 -35.17 3.59
N ALA A 15 -1.92 -34.77 4.69
CA ALA A 15 -2.00 -33.41 5.19
C ALA A 15 -1.29 -32.50 4.18
N LEU A 16 -2.05 -31.90 3.26
CA LEU A 16 -1.57 -30.79 2.46
C LEU A 16 -1.21 -29.63 3.39
N LEU A 17 0.08 -29.49 3.67
CA LEU A 17 0.65 -28.28 4.24
C LEU A 17 0.27 -27.12 3.32
N ALA A 18 -0.71 -26.34 3.73
CA ALA A 18 -1.07 -25.09 3.09
C ALA A 18 0.13 -24.14 3.22
N LEU A 19 1.00 -24.15 2.21
CA LEU A 19 2.06 -23.17 2.08
C LEU A 19 1.39 -21.79 2.07
N PRO A 20 1.76 -20.86 2.97
CA PRO A 20 1.24 -19.51 2.92
C PRO A 20 1.68 -18.92 1.59
N THR A 21 0.74 -18.76 0.67
CA THR A 21 0.97 -18.00 -0.56
C THR A 21 1.28 -16.58 -0.12
N LEU A 22 2.57 -16.24 -0.10
CA LEU A 22 3.00 -14.86 0.02
C LEU A 22 2.34 -14.13 -1.14
N ALA A 23 1.25 -13.42 -0.85
CA ALA A 23 0.53 -12.62 -1.81
C ALA A 23 1.53 -11.60 -2.39
N SER A 24 2.12 -11.97 -3.52
CA SER A 24 3.08 -11.17 -4.27
C SER A 24 2.35 -9.89 -4.61
N ALA A 25 2.82 -8.75 -4.12
CA ALA A 25 2.14 -7.51 -4.47
C ALA A 25 2.28 -7.32 -5.97
N ALA A 26 1.16 -6.97 -6.61
CA ALA A 26 1.09 -6.90 -8.06
C ALA A 26 2.02 -5.80 -8.59
N LEU A 27 2.64 -5.99 -9.75
CA LEU A 27 3.39 -4.91 -10.39
C LEU A 27 2.42 -3.87 -10.97
N PRO A 28 2.75 -2.57 -10.90
CA PRO A 28 1.90 -1.53 -11.44
C PRO A 28 1.88 -1.49 -12.97
N GLN A 29 0.79 -0.95 -13.50
CA GLN A 29 0.73 -0.48 -14.88
C GLN A 29 1.69 0.71 -15.06
N LYS A 30 2.55 0.62 -16.08
CA LYS A 30 3.49 1.68 -16.44
C LYS A 30 2.75 2.97 -16.78
N GLY A 31 3.27 4.11 -16.31
CA GLY A 31 2.67 5.42 -16.61
C GLY A 31 1.33 5.70 -15.92
N VAL A 32 0.79 4.79 -15.09
CA VAL A 32 -0.53 4.99 -14.47
C VAL A 32 -0.50 6.12 -13.43
N LEU A 33 -1.57 6.91 -13.38
CA LEU A 33 -1.83 7.85 -12.30
C LEU A 33 -2.91 7.26 -11.39
N LEU A 34 -2.55 6.97 -10.14
CA LEU A 34 -3.50 6.56 -9.12
C LEU A 34 -3.80 7.74 -8.22
N LYS A 35 -5.07 7.94 -7.87
CA LYS A 35 -5.51 8.98 -6.94
C LYS A 35 -6.19 8.35 -5.73
N GLY A 36 -6.16 9.06 -4.61
CA GLY A 36 -6.90 8.68 -3.41
C GLY A 36 -6.80 9.75 -2.35
N THR A 37 -7.26 9.42 -1.15
CA THR A 37 -7.37 10.37 -0.05
C THR A 37 -6.87 9.70 1.23
N LEU A 38 -6.01 10.38 1.97
CA LEU A 38 -5.67 9.99 3.33
C LEU A 38 -6.82 10.36 4.25
N HIS A 39 -7.17 9.41 5.09
CA HIS A 39 -8.01 9.67 6.24
C HIS A 39 -7.10 9.69 7.47
N ALA A 40 -7.04 10.86 8.12
CA ALA A 40 -6.38 10.98 9.41
C ALA A 40 -7.06 10.07 10.43
N ALA A 41 -6.28 9.40 11.28
CA ALA A 41 -6.83 8.70 12.43
C ALA A 41 -7.30 9.73 13.48
N GLY A 42 -8.59 9.81 13.78
CA GLY A 42 -9.16 10.67 14.83
C GLY A 42 -10.49 11.35 14.46
N LEU A 43 -11.07 12.06 15.43
CA LEU A 43 -12.42 12.66 15.39
C LEU A 43 -12.58 13.86 14.43
N THR A 44 -11.48 14.40 13.90
CA THR A 44 -11.48 15.43 12.85
C THR A 44 -10.89 14.81 11.58
N ALA A 45 -11.76 14.29 10.72
CA ALA A 45 -11.40 13.65 9.46
C ALA A 45 -10.91 14.67 8.43
N LEU A 46 -9.74 15.27 8.68
CA LEU A 46 -9.03 16.05 7.67
C LEU A 46 -8.60 15.09 6.56
N THR A 47 -9.21 15.25 5.40
CA THR A 47 -8.87 14.52 4.19
C THR A 47 -7.70 15.19 3.49
N LYS A 48 -6.75 14.39 3.04
CA LYS A 48 -5.59 14.89 2.26
C LYS A 48 -5.53 14.13 0.96
N PRO A 49 -5.65 14.79 -0.20
CA PRO A 49 -5.54 14.10 -1.47
C PRO A 49 -4.11 13.57 -1.65
N ILE A 50 -4.00 12.43 -2.34
CA ILE A 50 -2.76 11.84 -2.79
C ILE A 50 -2.86 11.53 -4.27
N ASP A 51 -1.76 11.79 -4.97
CA ASP A 51 -1.51 11.26 -6.30
C ASP A 51 -0.26 10.37 -6.28
N LEU A 52 -0.34 9.20 -6.94
CA LEU A 52 0.77 8.29 -7.17
C LEU A 52 0.92 8.07 -8.67
N LYS A 53 1.91 8.73 -9.27
CA LYS A 53 2.21 8.59 -10.70
C LYS A 53 3.35 7.59 -10.90
N VAL A 54 3.06 6.45 -11.51
CA VAL A 54 4.08 5.48 -11.89
C VAL A 54 4.82 5.98 -13.12
N ALA A 55 6.15 5.89 -13.12
CA ALA A 55 6.97 6.27 -14.26
C ALA A 55 6.71 5.35 -15.46
N ALA A 56 7.06 5.80 -16.67
CA ALA A 56 6.94 4.99 -17.89
C ALA A 56 7.74 3.68 -17.82
N THR A 57 8.82 3.65 -17.02
CA THR A 57 9.63 2.46 -16.79
C THR A 57 8.96 1.43 -15.87
N GLY A 58 7.99 1.85 -15.05
CA GLY A 58 7.39 1.02 -13.99
C GLY A 58 8.30 0.78 -12.77
N LYS A 59 9.50 1.35 -12.75
CA LYS A 59 10.50 1.11 -11.68
C LYS A 59 10.46 2.15 -10.56
N THR A 60 9.83 3.29 -10.81
CA THR A 60 9.70 4.38 -9.83
C THR A 60 8.29 4.94 -9.89
N ALA A 61 7.89 5.60 -8.80
CA ALA A 61 6.64 6.34 -8.75
C ALA A 61 6.84 7.67 -8.01
N ARG A 62 6.18 8.72 -8.48
CA ARG A 62 6.10 10.01 -7.80
C ARG A 62 4.86 10.04 -6.93
N PHE A 63 5.07 10.01 -5.62
CA PHE A 63 4.04 10.12 -4.60
C PHE A 63 3.91 11.59 -4.18
N THR A 64 2.73 12.18 -4.37
CA THR A 64 2.43 13.59 -4.10
C THR A 64 1.26 13.67 -3.13
N TRP A 65 1.33 14.55 -2.13
CA TRP A 65 0.24 14.80 -1.19
C TRP A 65 0.10 16.29 -0.89
N TRP A 66 -1.04 16.66 -0.32
CA TRP A 66 -1.33 18.04 0.07
C TRP A 66 -1.69 18.13 1.56
N CYS A 67 -1.17 19.13 2.27
CA CYS A 67 -1.58 19.44 3.64
C CYS A 67 -2.92 20.19 3.60
N GLY A 68 -4.02 19.45 3.49
CA GLY A 68 -5.38 20.00 3.44
C GLY A 68 -6.24 19.32 2.39
N SER A 69 -7.53 19.66 2.34
CA SER A 69 -8.48 19.06 1.40
C SER A 69 -8.34 19.59 -0.03
N GLN A 70 -7.80 20.80 -0.19
CA GLN A 70 -7.61 21.45 -1.48
C GLN A 70 -6.19 21.22 -2.02
N LYS A 71 -6.12 20.90 -3.32
CA LYS A 71 -4.85 20.78 -4.05
C LYS A 71 -4.35 22.17 -4.47
N THR A 72 -3.55 22.82 -3.62
CA THR A 72 -2.87 24.08 -3.97
C THR A 72 -1.35 23.85 -4.08
N ILE A 73 -0.60 24.82 -4.60
CA ILE A 73 0.87 24.69 -4.70
C ILE A 73 1.52 24.90 -3.33
N SER A 74 0.97 25.81 -2.51
CA SER A 74 1.53 26.19 -1.21
C SER A 74 1.50 25.08 -0.16
N ASN A 75 0.63 24.08 -0.31
CA ASN A 75 0.52 22.95 0.60
C ASN A 75 0.94 21.60 -0.03
N ARG A 76 1.63 21.61 -1.18
CA ARG A 76 2.01 20.41 -1.94
C ARG A 76 3.38 19.87 -1.56
N TYR A 77 3.46 18.55 -1.38
CA TYR A 77 4.70 17.83 -1.11
C TYR A 77 4.81 16.61 -2.04
N ALA A 78 6.04 16.21 -2.38
CA ALA A 78 6.26 15.06 -3.25
C ALA A 78 7.59 14.34 -2.98
N ILE A 79 7.60 13.04 -3.28
CA ILE A 79 8.80 12.20 -3.32
C ILE A 79 8.74 11.25 -4.51
N THR A 80 9.89 10.95 -5.10
CA THR A 80 10.04 9.82 -6.01
C THR A 80 10.54 8.61 -5.21
N VAL A 81 9.81 7.49 -5.28
CA VAL A 81 10.16 6.23 -4.62
C VAL A 81 10.47 5.15 -5.65
N ALA A 82 11.39 4.25 -5.31
CA ALA A 82 11.62 3.04 -6.07
C ALA A 82 10.49 2.02 -5.81
N ILE A 83 10.07 1.34 -6.87
CA ILE A 83 9.14 0.22 -6.79
C ILE A 83 9.97 -1.05 -6.78
N LYS A 84 9.84 -1.83 -5.71
CA LYS A 84 10.52 -3.12 -5.59
C LYS A 84 9.83 -4.19 -6.46
N PRO A 85 10.52 -5.29 -6.79
CA PRO A 85 9.94 -6.38 -7.58
C PRO A 85 8.68 -7.00 -6.95
N ASP A 86 8.58 -6.93 -5.61
CA ASP A 86 7.41 -7.38 -4.86
C ASP A 86 6.25 -6.38 -4.86
N GLY A 87 6.30 -5.30 -5.67
CA GLY A 87 5.27 -4.27 -5.76
C GLY A 87 5.20 -3.32 -4.57
N THR A 88 6.15 -3.37 -3.62
CA THR A 88 6.21 -2.44 -2.49
C THR A 88 7.03 -1.19 -2.82
N PHE A 89 6.76 -0.11 -2.10
CA PHE A 89 7.52 1.14 -2.18
C PHE A 89 7.58 1.82 -0.82
N ALA A 90 8.66 2.55 -0.57
CA ALA A 90 8.83 3.32 0.66
C ALA A 90 9.73 4.52 0.43
N GLY A 91 9.58 5.54 1.28
CA GLY A 91 10.42 6.72 1.29
C GLY A 91 10.28 7.46 2.62
N ALA A 92 11.27 8.27 2.94
CA ALA A 92 11.27 9.11 4.13
C ALA A 92 12.03 10.40 3.84
N ASN A 93 11.74 11.44 4.62
CA ASN A 93 12.55 12.64 4.68
C ASN A 93 13.06 12.83 6.09
N ASN A 94 14.37 13.00 6.21
CA ASN A 94 15.06 13.27 7.45
C ASN A 94 15.75 14.62 7.36
N VAL A 95 15.67 15.41 8.42
CA VAL A 95 16.42 16.66 8.61
C VAL A 95 17.28 16.46 9.85
N GLY A 96 18.58 16.23 9.64
CA GLY A 96 19.45 15.72 10.71
C GLY A 96 18.96 14.35 11.20
N THR A 97 18.72 14.24 12.51
CA THR A 97 18.18 13.03 13.16
C THR A 97 16.65 12.98 13.18
N LEU A 98 15.96 14.07 12.80
CA LEU A 98 14.51 14.15 12.82
C LEU A 98 13.92 13.59 11.52
N THR A 99 13.12 12.53 11.62
CA THR A 99 12.25 12.11 10.51
C THR A 99 11.05 13.05 10.43
N VAL A 100 10.91 13.75 9.31
CA VAL A 100 9.83 14.73 9.07
C VAL A 100 8.55 14.01 8.60
N TRP A 101 8.70 13.02 7.73
CA TRP A 101 7.62 12.16 7.26
C TRP A 101 8.15 10.84 6.71
N THR A 102 7.27 9.84 6.65
CA THR A 102 7.54 8.55 5.99
C THR A 102 6.35 8.12 5.16
N VAL A 103 6.60 7.58 3.97
CA VAL A 103 5.61 6.89 3.14
C VAL A 103 5.98 5.43 2.99
N LYS A 104 4.99 4.55 3.09
CA LYS A 104 5.11 3.12 2.77
C LYS A 104 3.87 2.68 2.02
N GLY A 105 4.00 1.85 1.00
CA GLY A 105 2.85 1.33 0.29
C GLY A 105 3.16 0.09 -0.51
N ARG A 106 2.10 -0.47 -1.09
CA ARG A 106 2.16 -1.62 -1.98
C ARG A 106 1.07 -1.52 -3.03
N PHE A 107 1.38 -1.98 -4.23
CA PHE A 107 0.39 -2.22 -5.26
C PHE A 107 -0.44 -3.46 -4.90
N LEU A 108 -1.75 -3.36 -5.07
CA LEU A 108 -2.69 -4.47 -4.87
C LEU A 108 -3.05 -5.11 -6.21
N THR A 109 -3.15 -4.28 -7.25
CA THR A 109 -3.32 -4.67 -8.65
C THR A 109 -2.46 -3.73 -9.51
N ALA A 110 -2.43 -3.96 -10.83
CA ALA A 110 -1.75 -3.06 -11.76
C ALA A 110 -2.30 -1.61 -11.73
N THR A 111 -3.54 -1.43 -11.26
CA THR A 111 -4.28 -0.15 -11.28
C THR A 111 -4.74 0.30 -9.89
N SER A 112 -4.24 -0.33 -8.82
CA SER A 112 -4.57 0.07 -7.45
C SER A 112 -3.42 -0.16 -6.47
N ALA A 113 -3.36 0.67 -5.45
CA ALA A 113 -2.35 0.58 -4.40
C ALA A 113 -2.94 0.95 -3.04
N ARG A 114 -2.29 0.50 -1.98
CA ARG A 114 -2.55 0.97 -0.62
C ARG A 114 -1.28 1.63 -0.08
N ALA A 115 -1.43 2.79 0.52
CA ALA A 115 -0.32 3.54 1.08
C ALA A 115 -0.64 4.02 2.50
N SER A 116 0.40 4.11 3.31
CA SER A 116 0.43 4.80 4.59
C SER A 116 1.38 5.97 4.48
N LEU A 117 0.93 7.14 4.92
CA LEU A 117 1.76 8.32 5.10
C LEU A 117 1.78 8.66 6.58
N ARG A 118 2.96 8.83 7.16
CA ARG A 118 3.13 9.41 8.50
C ARG A 118 3.72 10.80 8.33
N LEU A 119 3.04 11.79 8.91
CA LEU A 119 3.43 13.18 8.92
C LEU A 119 3.82 13.50 10.35
N ILE A 120 5.11 13.69 10.63
CA ILE A 120 5.62 13.79 12.02
C ILE A 120 5.79 15.27 12.39
N ALA A 121 6.40 16.05 11.50
CA ALA A 121 6.70 17.47 11.75
C ALA A 121 6.14 18.41 10.67
N ILE A 122 5.22 17.93 9.82
CA ILE A 122 4.59 18.71 8.75
C ILE A 122 3.06 18.54 8.75
N CYS A 123 2.38 19.44 8.05
CA CYS A 123 0.93 19.55 8.05
C CYS A 123 0.39 19.76 9.49
N ASP A 124 -0.46 18.85 9.95
CA ASP A 124 -1.12 18.77 11.24
C ASP A 124 -0.54 17.63 12.12
N ALA A 125 0.64 17.11 11.77
CA ALA A 125 1.27 15.94 12.37
C ALA A 125 0.39 14.65 12.34
N LYS A 126 -0.63 14.60 11.47
CA LYS A 126 -1.51 13.44 11.31
C LYS A 126 -1.30 12.79 9.95
N GLY A 127 -0.72 11.59 10.01
CA GLY A 127 -0.68 10.68 8.87
C GLY A 127 -2.03 10.05 8.55
N GLY A 128 -2.02 9.01 7.72
CA GLY A 128 -3.21 8.22 7.43
C GLY A 128 -2.93 7.03 6.54
N LEU A 129 -4.00 6.32 6.22
CA LEU A 129 -4.03 5.28 5.18
C LEU A 129 -4.84 5.79 4.00
N ALA A 130 -4.43 5.40 2.79
CA ALA A 130 -5.15 5.67 1.57
C ALA A 130 -5.19 4.42 0.69
N ASN A 131 -6.36 4.20 0.10
CA ASN A 131 -6.49 3.33 -1.07
C ASN A 131 -6.44 4.23 -2.31
N LEU A 132 -5.61 3.85 -3.26
CA LEU A 132 -5.34 4.58 -4.49
C LEU A 132 -5.88 3.74 -5.65
N LYS A 133 -6.61 4.37 -6.57
CA LYS A 133 -7.15 3.73 -7.77
C LYS A 133 -6.94 4.61 -8.99
N VAL A 134 -7.00 4.01 -10.18
CA VAL A 134 -7.12 4.76 -11.44
C VAL A 134 -8.28 5.75 -11.34
N SER A 135 -8.01 6.97 -11.78
CA SER A 135 -8.99 8.05 -11.94
C SER A 135 -9.21 8.32 -13.42
#